data_AF-A0AA35X743-F1
#
_entry.id   AF-A0AA35X743-F1
#
_cell.length_a   1.000
_cell.length_b   1.000
_cell.length_c   1.000
_cell.angle_alpha   90.00
_cell.angle_beta   90.00
_cell.angle_gamma   90.00
#
_symmetry.space_group_name_H-M   'P 1'
#
loop_
_entity.id
_entity.type
_entity.pdbx_description
1 polymer ?
#
loop_
_entity_poly.entity_id
_entity_poly.type
_entity_poly.pdbx_seq_one_letter_code
_entity_poly.pdbx_strand_id
1 'polypeptide(L)'
;DPWYPRVLTHCAPTASTPYSLHGQTNCWLHPDINYIAFPVKTGEVFISTTRAALNMAYQDFTSEYGKTQVLLRLKGEELMGVALKAPLTSYDVIYTLPMLTIKEDKGTGVVTSVPSDAPDDYAALRDVQKKKVVYTCVYNVSILILYPPPLMWVQCHTQTLC
;
A
#
# COMPACT_ATOMS: atom_id res chain seq x y z
N ASP A 1 -14.59 -0.36 -10.70
CA ASP A 1 -14.23 1.02 -11.04
C ASP A 1 -12.94 1.07 -11.83
N PRO A 2 -12.98 1.44 -13.13
CA PRO A 2 -11.84 1.33 -14.05
C PRO A 2 -10.79 2.45 -13.92
N TRP A 3 -10.99 3.42 -13.03
CA TRP A 3 -10.15 4.62 -12.92
C TRP A 3 -9.14 4.62 -11.76
N TYR A 4 -9.19 3.62 -10.88
CA TYR A 4 -8.19 3.49 -9.82
C TYR A 4 -7.07 2.57 -10.31
N PRO A 5 -5.80 3.00 -10.30
CA PRO A 5 -4.70 2.10 -10.57
C PRO A 5 -4.78 0.97 -9.54
N ARG A 6 -5.00 -0.27 -10.01
CA ARG A 6 -4.90 -1.44 -9.15
C ARG A 6 -3.44 -1.69 -8.88
N VAL A 7 -2.92 -1.02 -7.86
CA VAL A 7 -1.61 -1.34 -7.31
C VAL A 7 -1.74 -2.73 -6.71
N LEU A 8 -1.02 -3.70 -7.30
CA LEU A 8 -1.03 -5.06 -6.78
C LEU A 8 -0.26 -5.07 -5.46
N THR A 9 -0.99 -4.84 -4.38
CA THR A 9 -0.52 -5.09 -3.02
C THR A 9 -0.58 -6.60 -2.75
N HIS A 10 0.14 -7.40 -3.53
CA HIS A 10 0.42 -8.77 -3.10
C HIS A 10 1.65 -8.72 -2.20
N CYS A 11 1.43 -8.29 -0.96
CA CYS A 11 2.41 -8.51 0.08
C CYS A 11 2.46 -10.03 0.29
N ALA A 12 3.54 -10.67 -0.17
CA ALA A 12 3.87 -12.00 0.31
C ALA A 12 4.00 -11.90 1.84
N PRO A 13 3.18 -12.61 2.62
CA PRO A 13 3.10 -12.39 4.05
C PRO A 13 4.29 -13.07 4.72
N THR A 14 5.13 -12.30 5.39
CA THR A 14 5.45 -12.66 6.76
C THR A 14 4.31 -12.12 7.62
N ALA A 15 3.24 -12.92 7.76
CA ALA A 15 2.11 -12.74 8.68
C ALA A 15 1.02 -11.69 8.38
N SER A 16 0.40 -11.72 7.19
CA SER A 16 -1.00 -11.24 7.05
C SER A 16 -1.90 -12.41 6.67
N THR A 17 -2.79 -12.80 7.59
CA THR A 17 -3.89 -13.72 7.29
C THR A 17 -4.93 -12.96 6.45
N PRO A 18 -5.69 -13.63 5.56
CA PRO A 18 -6.69 -12.96 4.71
C PRO A 18 -7.74 -12.15 5.51
N TYR A 19 -7.90 -12.43 6.81
CA TYR A 19 -8.76 -11.66 7.71
C TYR A 19 -8.25 -10.25 8.03
N SER A 20 -6.93 -10.00 8.05
CA SER A 20 -6.38 -8.68 8.43
C SER A 20 -6.55 -7.61 7.34
N LEU A 21 -6.97 -8.01 6.13
CA LEU A 21 -7.20 -7.09 5.00
C LEU A 21 -8.34 -6.08 5.28
N HIS A 22 -9.27 -6.40 6.20
CA HIS A 22 -10.33 -5.47 6.60
C HIS A 22 -9.82 -4.23 7.32
N GLY A 23 -8.68 -4.34 8.00
CA GLY A 23 -8.07 -3.27 8.80
C GLY A 23 -7.09 -2.40 8.02
N GLN A 24 -7.08 -2.48 6.68
CA GLN A 24 -6.18 -1.68 5.85
C GLN A 24 -6.54 -0.20 5.92
N THR A 25 -5.57 0.62 6.33
CA THR A 25 -5.76 2.07 6.50
C THR A 25 -5.04 2.89 5.42
N ASN A 26 -3.85 2.45 5.02
CA ASN A 26 -3.03 3.09 4.00
C ASN A 26 -2.14 2.07 3.29
N CYS A 27 -1.41 2.54 2.28
CA CYS A 27 -0.40 1.77 1.55
C CYS A 27 0.96 2.42 1.76
N TRP A 28 2.01 1.63 1.98
CA TRP A 28 3.38 2.09 2.13
C TRP A 28 4.18 1.88 0.85
N LEU A 29 4.95 2.91 0.51
CA LEU A 29 5.89 2.92 -0.62
C LEU A 29 7.21 3.56 -0.17
N HIS A 30 8.30 3.20 -0.82
CA HIS A 30 9.57 3.89 -0.59
C HIS A 30 9.71 5.01 -1.63
N PRO A 31 9.96 6.27 -1.24
CA PRO A 31 10.04 7.39 -2.17
C PRO A 31 11.18 7.26 -3.19
N ASP A 32 12.31 6.66 -2.79
CA ASP A 32 13.49 6.53 -3.66
C ASP A 32 13.52 5.26 -4.53
N ILE A 33 12.59 4.32 -4.33
CA ILE A 33 12.57 3.08 -5.12
C ILE A 33 11.95 3.35 -6.50
N ASN A 34 12.51 2.70 -7.52
CA ASN A 34 11.98 2.73 -8.88
C ASN A 34 10.92 1.64 -9.07
N TYR A 35 9.70 2.08 -9.41
CA TYR A 35 8.57 1.22 -9.74
C TYR A 35 8.37 1.17 -11.25
N ILE A 36 7.72 0.10 -11.70
CA ILE A 36 7.31 -0.09 -13.09
C ILE A 36 5.83 -0.40 -13.16
N ALA A 37 5.17 0.17 -14.17
CA ALA A 37 3.83 -0.20 -14.57
C ALA A 37 3.92 -1.21 -15.72
N PHE A 38 3.24 -2.35 -15.58
CA PHE A 38 3.23 -3.41 -16.59
C PHE A 38 1.82 -4.02 -16.74
N PRO A 39 1.43 -4.46 -17.95
CA PRO A 39 0.14 -5.08 -18.17
C PRO A 39 0.18 -6.55 -17.77
N VAL A 40 -0.94 -7.04 -17.22
CA VAL A 40 -1.17 -8.46 -16.92
C VAL A 40 -2.14 -9.09 -17.93
N LYS A 41 -2.19 -10.43 -17.97
CA LYS A 41 -3.08 -11.18 -18.90
C LYS A 41 -4.56 -10.79 -18.80
N THR A 42 -5.00 -10.30 -17.64
CA THR A 42 -6.38 -9.83 -17.41
C THR A 42 -6.70 -8.48 -18.08
N GLY A 43 -5.70 -7.81 -18.68
CA GLY A 43 -5.85 -6.49 -19.29
C GLY A 43 -5.69 -5.34 -18.30
N GLU A 44 -5.37 -5.63 -17.04
CA GLU A 44 -5.10 -4.63 -16.01
C GLU A 44 -3.64 -4.21 -16.01
N VAL A 45 -3.35 -3.04 -15.42
CA VAL A 45 -1.98 -2.54 -15.27
C VAL A 45 -1.60 -2.60 -13.80
N PHE A 46 -0.53 -3.32 -13.49
CA PHE A 46 0.01 -3.43 -12.14
C PHE A 46 1.25 -2.57 -11.98
N ILE A 47 1.45 -2.08 -10.76
CA ILE A 47 2.61 -1.28 -10.36
C ILE A 47 3.40 -2.08 -9.32
N SER A 48 4.68 -2.36 -9.60
CA SER A 48 5.59 -3.03 -8.66
C SER A 48 7.05 -2.70 -8.95
N THR A 49 7.98 -3.22 -8.16
CA THR A 49 9.40 -3.25 -8.54
C THR A 49 9.63 -4.14 -9.76
N THR A 50 10.73 -3.87 -10.48
CA THR A 50 11.14 -4.66 -11.66
C THR A 50 11.34 -6.14 -11.33
N ARG A 51 11.94 -6.43 -10.17
CA ARG A 51 12.18 -7.80 -9.69
C ARG A 51 10.87 -8.56 -9.47
N ALA A 52 9.88 -7.90 -8.87
CA ALA A 52 8.60 -8.52 -8.60
C ALA A 52 7.80 -8.78 -9.88
N ALA A 53 7.82 -7.85 -10.83
CA ALA A 53 7.21 -8.05 -12.14
C ALA A 53 7.80 -9.26 -12.86
N LEU A 54 9.14 -9.41 -12.82
CA LEU A 54 9.83 -10.56 -13.42
C LEU A 54 9.41 -11.88 -12.75
N ASN A 55 9.33 -11.90 -11.42
CA ASN A 55 8.84 -13.07 -10.69
C ASN A 55 7.38 -13.40 -11.05
N MET A 56 6.53 -12.39 -11.24
CA MET A 56 5.15 -12.58 -11.71
C MET A 56 5.09 -13.09 -13.15
N ALA A 57 6.01 -12.67 -14.01
CA ALA A 57 6.10 -13.17 -15.38
C ALA A 57 6.46 -14.67 -15.45
N TYR A 58 7.20 -15.18 -14.46
CA TYR A 58 7.44 -16.62 -14.30
C TYR A 58 6.27 -17.38 -13.69
N GLN A 59 5.28 -16.67 -13.13
CA GLN A 59 4.04 -17.23 -12.58
C GLN A 59 2.86 -17.08 -13.55
N ASP A 60 3.13 -16.87 -14.84
CA ASP A 60 2.11 -16.75 -15.88
C ASP A 60 1.13 -15.58 -15.72
N PHE A 61 1.52 -14.51 -15.01
CA PHE A 61 0.73 -13.28 -14.91
C PHE A 61 0.84 -12.36 -16.14
N THR A 62 1.94 -12.44 -16.89
CA THR A 62 2.20 -11.63 -18.10
C THR A 62 1.88 -12.41 -19.37
N SER A 63 1.55 -11.71 -20.46
CA SER A 63 1.25 -12.32 -21.76
C SER A 63 2.32 -13.29 -22.24
N GLU A 64 3.60 -12.93 -22.09
CA GLU A 64 4.75 -13.76 -22.41
C GLU A 64 5.41 -14.31 -21.13
N TYR A 65 5.70 -15.61 -21.13
CA TYR A 65 6.40 -16.27 -20.02
C TYR A 65 7.82 -15.71 -19.84
N GLY A 66 8.15 -15.30 -18.61
CA GLY A 66 9.49 -14.80 -18.27
C GLY A 66 9.85 -13.43 -18.85
N LYS A 67 8.88 -12.71 -19.44
CA LYS A 67 9.07 -11.35 -19.96
C LYS A 67 8.03 -10.39 -19.40
N THR A 68 8.49 -9.21 -19.02
CA THR A 68 7.63 -8.11 -18.56
C THR A 68 7.68 -6.97 -19.55
N GLN A 69 6.50 -6.53 -20.01
CA GLN A 69 6.40 -5.34 -20.83
C GLN A 69 6.31 -4.12 -19.91
N VAL A 70 7.36 -3.31 -19.87
CA VAL A 70 7.37 -2.06 -19.08
C VAL A 70 6.66 -0.98 -19.88
N LEU A 71 5.52 -0.50 -19.37
CA LEU A 71 4.78 0.63 -19.97
C LEU A 71 5.33 1.96 -19.47
N LEU A 72 5.58 2.05 -18.16
CA LEU A 72 6.02 3.27 -17.52
C LEU A 72 6.99 2.94 -16.39
N ARG A 73 7.99 3.80 -16.19
CA ARG A 73 8.87 3.79 -15.02
C ARG A 73 8.52 4.99 -14.18
N LEU A 74 8.27 4.75 -12.90
CA LEU A 74 7.83 5.77 -11.94
C LEU A 74 8.77 5.76 -10.75
N LYS A 75 9.03 6.93 -10.19
CA LYS A 75 9.72 7.01 -8.89
C LYS A 75 8.68 6.89 -7.78
N GLY A 76 9.01 6.24 -6.66
CA GLY A 76 8.08 6.10 -5.53
C GLY A 76 7.53 7.43 -5.01
N GLU A 77 8.35 8.49 -5.09
CA GLU A 77 7.96 9.86 -4.77
C GLU A 77 6.75 10.37 -5.58
N GLU A 78 6.64 9.98 -6.86
CA GLU A 78 5.52 10.35 -7.74
C GLU A 78 4.22 9.62 -7.37
N LEU A 79 4.35 8.50 -6.67
CA LEU A 79 3.23 7.68 -6.21
C LEU A 79 2.74 8.09 -4.83
N MET A 80 3.27 9.15 -4.20
CA MET A 80 2.89 9.59 -2.86
C MET A 80 1.55 10.35 -2.85
N GLY A 81 0.72 10.09 -1.84
CA GLY A 81 -0.59 10.74 -1.69
C GLY A 81 -1.64 10.33 -2.72
N VAL A 82 -1.38 9.30 -3.52
CA VAL A 82 -2.33 8.76 -4.51
C VAL A 82 -3.46 8.06 -3.78
N ALA A 83 -4.70 8.41 -4.15
CA ALA A 83 -5.90 7.75 -3.70
C ALA A 83 -6.03 6.36 -4.35
N LEU A 84 -6.15 5.33 -3.52
CA LEU A 84 -6.30 3.94 -3.92
C LEU A 84 -7.59 3.37 -3.33
N LYS A 85 -8.19 2.41 -4.03
CA LYS A 85 -9.30 1.62 -3.53
C LYS A 85 -8.79 0.23 -3.17
N ALA A 86 -8.67 -0.04 -1.87
CA ALA A 86 -8.25 -1.36 -1.40
C ALA A 86 -9.41 -2.35 -1.38
N PRO A 87 -9.16 -3.64 -1.66
CA PRO A 87 -10.16 -4.68 -1.48
C PRO A 87 -10.41 -4.91 0.02
N LEU A 88 -11.66 -5.19 0.40
CA LEU A 88 -12.08 -5.64 1.74
C LEU A 88 -11.95 -4.63 2.89
N THR A 89 -11.36 -3.45 2.69
CA THR A 89 -11.31 -2.41 3.72
C THR A 89 -12.67 -1.74 3.95
N SER A 90 -12.89 -1.26 5.18
CA SER A 90 -14.06 -0.41 5.53
C SER A 90 -13.91 1.03 5.02
N TYR A 91 -12.73 1.42 4.55
CA TYR A 91 -12.47 2.76 4.01
C TYR A 91 -12.70 2.78 2.49
N ASP A 92 -13.53 3.69 2.00
CA ASP A 92 -13.79 3.84 0.56
C ASP A 92 -12.53 4.18 -0.24
N VAL A 93 -11.65 4.97 0.36
CA VAL A 93 -10.40 5.43 -0.23
C VAL A 93 -9.29 5.35 0.83
N ILE A 94 -8.18 4.74 0.45
CA ILE A 94 -6.92 4.74 1.19
C ILE A 94 -5.87 5.50 0.40
N TYR A 95 -4.76 5.86 1.04
CA TYR A 95 -3.71 6.65 0.40
C TYR A 95 -2.34 6.01 0.53
N THR A 96 -1.45 6.36 -0.38
CA THR A 96 -0.04 6.00 -0.32
C THR A 96 0.75 6.94 0.59
N LEU A 97 1.52 6.35 1.50
CA LEU A 97 2.37 7.04 2.46
C LEU A 97 3.82 6.53 2.35
N PRO A 98 4.81 7.39 2.64
CA PRO A 98 6.22 7.00 2.56
C PRO A 98 6.66 6.15 3.76
N MET A 99 7.39 5.07 3.50
CA MET A 99 8.06 4.26 4.52
C MET A 99 9.50 3.95 4.07
N LEU A 100 10.48 4.51 4.79
CA LEU A 100 11.91 4.44 4.42
C LEU A 100 12.58 3.09 4.77
N THR A 101 11.87 2.20 5.46
CA THR A 101 12.38 0.88 5.85
C THR A 101 12.15 -0.18 4.79
N ILE A 102 11.34 0.11 3.76
CA ILE A 102 11.06 -0.79 2.65
C ILE A 102 12.31 -0.93 1.79
N LYS A 103 12.63 -2.18 1.42
CA LYS A 103 13.75 -2.50 0.54
C LYS A 103 13.25 -2.99 -0.80
N GLU A 104 13.93 -2.62 -1.89
CA GLU A 104 13.54 -3.03 -3.26
C GLU A 104 13.72 -4.53 -3.52
N ASP A 105 14.61 -5.17 -2.75
CA ASP A 105 14.95 -6.58 -2.86
C ASP A 105 13.88 -7.49 -2.25
N LYS A 106 12.90 -6.96 -1.51
CA LYS A 106 11.87 -7.73 -0.82
C LYS A 106 10.46 -7.45 -1.35
N GLY A 107 9.73 -8.53 -1.63
CA GLY A 107 8.34 -8.46 -2.09
C GLY A 107 8.18 -7.66 -3.39
N THR A 108 7.08 -6.91 -3.47
CA THR A 108 6.70 -6.06 -4.60
C THR A 108 7.19 -4.61 -4.48
N GLY A 109 7.83 -4.27 -3.35
CA GLY A 109 8.15 -2.88 -2.96
C GLY A 109 6.92 -2.06 -2.53
N VAL A 110 5.73 -2.67 -2.49
CA VAL A 110 4.48 -2.06 -2.03
C VAL A 110 4.00 -2.84 -0.82
N VAL A 111 3.74 -2.16 0.29
CA VAL A 111 3.31 -2.81 1.54
C VAL A 111 1.96 -2.27 1.99
N THR A 112 1.03 -3.15 2.38
CA THR A 112 -0.28 -2.73 2.93
C THR A 112 -0.14 -2.41 4.40
N SER A 113 -0.76 -1.33 4.87
CA SER A 113 -0.72 -0.95 6.28
C SER A 113 -1.94 -1.45 7.04
N VAL A 114 -1.71 -2.35 8.01
CA VAL A 114 -2.72 -2.82 8.97
C VAL A 114 -2.22 -2.54 10.39
N PRO A 115 -2.34 -1.29 10.87
CA PRO A 115 -1.77 -0.86 12.16
C PRO A 115 -2.41 -1.54 13.38
N SER A 116 -3.50 -2.27 13.19
CA SER A 116 -4.15 -3.04 14.27
C SER A 116 -3.40 -4.34 14.59
N ASP A 117 -2.82 -4.98 13.57
CA ASP A 117 -2.19 -6.30 13.69
C ASP A 117 -0.66 -6.26 13.50
N ALA A 118 -0.13 -5.20 12.88
CA ALA A 118 1.29 -5.05 12.60
C ALA A 118 1.91 -3.89 13.43
N PRO A 119 2.83 -4.18 14.37
CA PRO A 119 3.44 -3.15 15.21
C PRO A 119 4.30 -2.16 14.42
N ASP A 120 4.97 -2.62 13.35
CA ASP A 120 5.80 -1.78 12.48
C ASP A 120 4.94 -0.75 11.73
N ASP A 121 3.76 -1.16 11.27
CA ASP A 121 2.78 -0.28 10.62
C ASP A 121 2.27 0.79 11.58
N TYR A 122 1.94 0.38 12.82
CA TYR A 122 1.51 1.32 13.85
C TYR A 122 2.61 2.34 14.17
N ALA A 123 3.86 1.90 14.33
CA ALA A 123 4.99 2.78 14.60
C ALA A 123 5.21 3.79 13.45
N ALA A 124 5.22 3.32 12.20
CA ALA A 124 5.38 4.17 11.03
C ALA A 124 4.22 5.19 10.89
N LEU A 125 2.98 4.75 11.10
CA LEU A 125 1.81 5.63 11.07
C LEU A 125 1.89 6.71 12.16
N ARG A 126 2.31 6.33 13.38
CA ARG A 126 2.51 7.29 14.48
C ARG A 126 3.63 8.28 14.19
N ASP A 127 4.70 7.86 13.54
CA ASP A 127 5.80 8.75 13.16
C ASP A 127 5.37 9.78 12.11
N VAL A 128 4.61 9.35 11.10
CA VAL A 128 4.02 10.26 10.09
C VAL A 128 3.04 11.23 10.76
N GLN A 129 2.21 10.75 11.70
CA GLN A 129 1.30 11.59 12.49
C GLN A 129 2.03 12.57 13.43
N LYS A 130 3.22 12.25 13.94
CA LYS A 130 3.99 13.19 14.78
C LYS A 130 4.73 14.23 13.96
N LYS A 131 5.28 13.84 12.80
CA LYS A 131 6.11 14.69 11.93
C LYS A 131 5.35 15.23 10.73
N LYS A 132 4.04 15.48 10.85
CA LYS A 132 3.14 15.86 9.74
C LYS A 132 3.70 16.97 8.86
N VAL A 133 4.25 18.01 9.48
CA VAL A 133 4.79 19.19 8.78
C VAL A 133 5.90 18.79 7.79
N VAL A 134 6.78 17.87 8.19
CA VAL A 134 7.86 17.39 7.32
C VAL A 134 7.29 16.55 6.18
N TYR A 135 6.37 15.64 6.48
CA TYR A 135 5.81 14.74 5.45
C TYR A 135 4.91 15.48 4.44
N THR A 136 4.13 16.47 4.89
CA THR A 136 3.30 17.30 4.01
C THR A 136 4.14 18.23 3.14
N CYS A 137 5.21 18.83 3.66
CA CYS A 137 6.08 19.70 2.86
C CYS A 137 6.96 18.94 1.86
N VAL A 138 7.45 17.74 2.23
CA VAL A 138 8.40 16.98 1.41
C VAL A 138 7.70 16.08 0.40
N TYR A 139 6.60 15.42 0.79
CA TYR A 139 5.94 14.39 -0.03
C TYR A 139 4.54 14.81 -0.50
N ASN A 140 4.18 16.09 -0.32
CA ASN A 140 2.88 16.67 -0.71
C ASN A 140 1.65 15.89 -0.22
N VAL A 141 1.77 15.23 0.95
CA VAL A 141 0.68 14.46 1.54
C VAL A 141 -0.26 15.38 2.30
N SER A 142 -1.53 15.42 1.90
CA SER A 142 -2.57 16.22 2.55
C SER A 142 -2.85 15.74 3.98
N ILE A 143 -2.91 16.66 4.95
CA ILE A 143 -3.10 16.34 6.39
C ILE A 143 -4.42 15.60 6.68
N LEU A 144 -5.45 15.84 5.87
CA LEU A 144 -6.76 15.16 5.98
C LEU A 144 -6.66 13.63 5.82
N ILE A 145 -5.62 13.15 5.14
CA ILE A 145 -5.37 11.73 4.90
C ILE A 145 -4.91 11.00 6.18
N LEU A 146 -4.25 11.71 7.10
CA LEU A 146 -3.63 11.13 8.30
C LEU A 146 -4.60 10.88 9.46
N TYR A 147 -5.83 11.41 9.33
CA TYR A 147 -6.93 11.18 10.24
C TYR A 147 -8.15 10.79 9.40
N PRO A 148 -8.30 9.51 9.02
CA PRO A 148 -9.64 9.08 8.68
C PRO A 148 -10.57 9.45 9.85
N PRO A 149 -11.78 9.99 9.59
CA PRO A 149 -12.75 10.21 10.65
C PRO A 149 -12.88 8.90 11.43
N PRO A 150 -13.00 8.93 12.77
CA PRO A 150 -13.03 7.72 13.56
C PRO A 150 -14.13 6.83 12.98
N LEU A 151 -13.74 5.70 12.39
CA LEU A 151 -14.63 4.55 12.34
C LEU A 151 -14.92 4.30 13.80
N MET A 152 -16.14 4.72 14.19
CA MET A 152 -16.85 4.40 15.42
C MET A 152 -15.97 3.59 16.35
N TRP A 153 -15.52 4.23 17.44
CA TRP A 153 -15.04 3.52 18.61
C TRP A 153 -15.84 2.22 18.68
N VAL A 154 -15.20 1.07 18.49
CA VAL A 154 -15.67 -0.10 19.23
C VAL A 154 -15.45 0.37 20.65
N GLN A 155 -16.49 0.97 21.23
CA GLN A 155 -16.68 1.01 22.65
C GLN A 155 -16.53 -0.47 23.02
N CYS A 156 -15.35 -0.81 23.50
CA CYS A 156 -15.23 -1.86 24.48
C CYS A 156 -16.10 -1.36 25.64
N HIS A 157 -17.41 -1.62 25.53
CA HIS A 157 -18.24 -1.74 26.70
C HIS A 157 -17.67 -2.97 27.41
N THR A 158 -16.67 -2.75 28.26
CA THR A 158 -16.68 -3.45 29.53
C THR A 158 -18.03 -3.10 30.15
N GLN A 159 -19.02 -3.97 29.91
CA GLN A 159 -20.10 -4.14 30.85
C GLN A 159 -19.45 -4.55 32.16
N THR A 160 -19.12 -3.56 32.98
CA THR A 160 -19.17 -3.75 34.42
C THR A 160 -20.67 -3.85 34.74
N LEU A 161 -21.17 -5.08 34.71
CA LEU A 161 -22.39 -5.46 35.40
C LEU A 161 -21.97 -6.34 36.57
N CYS A 162 -22.46 -5.93 37.74
CA CYS A 162 -22.21 -6.39 39.11
C CYS A 162 -21.03 -5.70 39.83
#